data_AF-A0A0M2UYK8-F1
#
_entry.id   AF-A0A0M2UYK8-F1
#
_cell.length_a   1.000
_cell.length_b   1.000
_cell.length_c   1.000
_cell.angle_alpha   90.00
_cell.angle_beta   90.00
_cell.angle_gamma   90.00
#
_symmetry.space_group_name_H-M   'P 1'
#
loop_
_entity.id
_entity.type
_entity.pdbx_description
1 polymer ?
#
loop_
_entity_poly.entity_id
_entity_poly.type
_entity_poly.pdbx_seq_one_letter_code
_entity_poly.pdbx_strand_id
1 'polypeptide(L)'
;MFYKNVKFLKICISFFSLSACLLPVSCTLYPELVETGPKSPQSERCGDCHQDIYREWKDSPHASSFINAAFREETNEYQFTFCIGCHAPETIFTDEKIKPRKVNESEGVNCTSCHLNDCKLSGPTPAHGPHPIAGENPFFRSSELCGKCHVGTYAAWKESDMAEGKKTCQDCHMPAITRKLIQDDPWQKIYPKREGKQHLFSSLAFFQDNENPLPLSFIHVTRSAGKVEGILELENAGIPHSVPTGDYGYREVVVAVALLDNAGRVIESKRESLFVELKTALPYKGKKSIPFCFAGGENVSMIKATVVRTSFQKDKDFLLAETTYPL
;
A
#
# COMPACT_ATOMS: atom_id res chain seq x y z
N MET A 1 71.57 -46.96 57.01
CA MET A 1 70.86 -48.04 56.30
C MET A 1 69.37 -47.74 56.30
N PHE A 2 68.59 -47.81 55.24
CA PHE A 2 68.79 -47.69 53.80
C PHE A 2 67.36 -47.55 53.24
N TYR A 3 67.22 -46.83 52.12
CA TYR A 3 66.06 -46.81 51.21
C TYR A 3 64.82 -45.95 51.52
N LYS A 4 64.90 -44.70 51.01
CA LYS A 4 64.06 -44.10 49.94
C LYS A 4 62.55 -44.41 49.95
N ASN A 5 61.74 -43.35 49.92
CA ASN A 5 61.03 -42.96 48.69
C ASN A 5 60.37 -41.58 48.84
N VAL A 6 60.94 -40.58 48.17
CA VAL A 6 60.32 -39.28 47.90
C VAL A 6 59.36 -39.49 46.73
N LYS A 7 58.05 -39.42 46.98
CA LYS A 7 57.05 -39.33 45.91
C LYS A 7 56.76 -37.86 45.61
N PHE A 8 57.48 -37.33 44.63
CA PHE A 8 57.05 -36.19 43.83
C PHE A 8 55.79 -36.61 43.06
N LEU A 9 54.61 -36.12 43.47
CA LEU A 9 53.40 -36.26 42.66
C LEU A 9 53.26 -35.01 41.80
N LYS A 10 53.45 -35.20 40.50
CA LYS A 10 53.34 -34.21 39.44
C LYS A 10 51.94 -33.59 39.45
N ILE A 11 51.88 -32.26 39.49
CA ILE A 11 50.69 -31.48 39.15
C ILE A 11 50.45 -31.70 37.65
N CYS A 12 49.47 -32.55 37.30
CA CYS A 12 48.95 -32.65 35.95
C CYS A 12 48.12 -31.39 35.67
N ILE A 13 48.76 -30.36 35.11
CA ILE A 13 48.05 -29.27 34.45
C ILE A 13 47.45 -29.87 33.18
N SER A 14 46.15 -30.13 33.21
CA SER A 14 45.38 -30.56 32.04
C SER A 14 45.29 -29.38 31.07
N PHE A 15 46.26 -29.26 30.18
CA PHE A 15 46.19 -28.41 29.01
C PHE A 15 45.51 -29.18 27.88
N PHE A 16 44.55 -28.51 27.23
CA PHE A 16 43.88 -28.88 25.98
C PHE A 16 42.91 -30.07 26.07
N SER A 17 41.71 -30.00 25.53
CA SER A 17 41.20 -29.14 24.47
C SER A 17 39.69 -29.02 24.64
N LEU A 18 39.21 -27.84 24.99
CA LEU A 18 37.82 -27.48 24.72
C LEU A 18 37.73 -27.39 23.20
N SER A 19 37.40 -28.51 22.53
CA SER A 19 36.85 -28.46 21.19
C SER A 19 35.56 -27.66 21.31
N ALA A 20 35.68 -26.34 21.18
CA ALA A 20 34.59 -25.51 20.76
C ALA A 20 34.20 -26.04 19.38
N CYS A 21 33.25 -26.98 19.37
CA CYS A 21 32.39 -27.20 18.23
C CYS A 21 31.74 -25.85 17.95
N LEU A 22 32.42 -25.04 17.15
CA LEU A 22 31.83 -23.97 16.37
C LEU A 22 30.90 -24.65 15.36
N LEU A 23 29.78 -25.17 15.85
CA LEU A 23 28.62 -25.38 15.01
C LEU A 23 28.26 -23.99 14.47
N PRO A 24 28.07 -23.81 13.16
CA PRO A 24 27.54 -22.57 12.64
C PRO A 24 26.10 -22.48 13.16
N VAL A 25 25.92 -21.81 14.29
CA VAL A 25 24.62 -21.53 14.87
C VAL A 25 23.98 -20.41 14.03
N SER A 26 23.59 -20.77 12.81
CA SER A 26 22.38 -20.23 12.22
C SER A 26 21.22 -20.89 12.97
N CYS A 27 21.04 -20.56 14.26
CA CYS A 27 19.87 -21.02 15.00
C CYS A 27 18.67 -20.28 14.44
N THR A 28 18.01 -20.91 13.47
CA THR A 28 16.62 -20.61 13.18
C THR A 28 15.81 -20.97 14.43
N LEU A 29 15.45 -19.97 15.23
CA LEU A 29 14.70 -20.14 16.46
C LEU A 29 13.19 -20.30 16.20
N TYR A 30 12.70 -19.75 15.08
CA TYR A 30 11.29 -19.78 14.70
C TYR A 30 11.11 -20.34 13.27
N PRO A 31 11.46 -21.61 13.01
CA PRO A 31 11.27 -22.25 11.70
C PRO A 31 9.79 -22.38 11.30
N GLU A 32 8.86 -22.35 12.27
CA GLU A 32 7.43 -22.40 12.04
C GLU A 32 6.88 -21.18 11.28
N LEU A 33 7.60 -20.05 11.30
CA LEU A 33 7.16 -18.80 10.63
C LEU A 33 7.20 -18.87 9.09
N VAL A 34 7.74 -19.95 8.53
CA VAL A 34 7.81 -20.18 7.08
C VAL A 34 7.10 -21.46 6.66
N GLU A 35 6.37 -22.11 7.57
CA GLU A 35 5.53 -23.26 7.23
C GLU A 35 4.41 -22.83 6.25
N THR A 36 4.00 -23.77 5.39
CA THR A 36 2.99 -23.55 4.36
C THR A 36 1.78 -24.46 4.57
N GLY A 37 0.72 -24.24 3.79
CA GLY A 37 -0.50 -25.03 3.87
C GLY A 37 -1.17 -24.96 5.26
N PRO A 38 -1.68 -26.08 5.80
CA PRO A 38 -2.38 -26.13 7.10
C PRO A 38 -1.64 -25.55 8.30
N LYS A 39 -0.30 -25.45 8.20
CA LYS A 39 0.55 -24.95 9.28
C LYS A 39 1.02 -23.51 9.06
N SER A 40 0.52 -22.84 8.03
CA SER A 40 0.91 -21.47 7.75
C SER A 40 0.58 -20.56 8.94
N PRO A 41 1.55 -19.76 9.42
CA PRO A 41 1.36 -18.92 10.59
C PRO A 41 0.31 -17.84 10.33
N GLN A 42 -0.38 -17.43 11.38
CA GLN A 42 -1.15 -16.18 11.36
C GLN A 42 -0.20 -14.99 11.31
N SER A 43 -0.62 -13.90 10.66
CA SER A 43 0.17 -12.68 10.53
C SER A 43 0.44 -12.01 11.88
N GLU A 44 -0.39 -12.28 12.90
CA GLU A 44 -0.15 -11.87 14.28
C GLU A 44 1.19 -12.37 14.82
N ARG A 45 1.63 -13.58 14.43
CA ARG A 45 2.95 -14.11 14.80
C ARG A 45 4.10 -13.30 14.23
N CYS A 46 3.92 -12.69 13.05
CA CYS A 46 4.88 -11.74 12.52
C CYS A 46 4.88 -10.44 13.35
N GLY A 47 3.70 -10.05 13.84
CA GLY A 47 3.47 -8.87 14.68
C GLY A 47 4.11 -8.93 16.06
N ASP A 48 4.42 -10.11 16.59
CA ASP A 48 5.17 -10.25 17.85
C ASP A 48 6.50 -9.47 17.79
N CYS A 49 7.23 -9.61 16.67
CA CYS A 49 8.51 -8.94 16.41
C CYS A 49 8.37 -7.66 15.58
N HIS A 50 7.52 -7.66 14.54
CA HIS A 50 7.35 -6.58 13.56
C HIS A 50 6.11 -5.73 13.85
N GLN A 51 5.99 -5.26 15.09
CA GLN A 51 4.77 -4.64 15.64
C GLN A 51 4.27 -3.45 14.81
N ASP A 52 5.19 -2.58 14.37
CA ASP A 52 4.81 -1.39 13.58
C ASP A 52 4.26 -1.79 12.20
N ILE A 53 4.91 -2.74 11.53
CA ILE A 53 4.47 -3.24 10.21
C ILE A 53 3.13 -3.95 10.33
N TYR A 54 2.98 -4.80 11.34
CA TYR A 54 1.74 -5.54 11.55
C TYR A 54 0.56 -4.59 11.80
N ARG A 55 0.74 -3.53 12.61
CA ARG A 55 -0.30 -2.51 12.81
C ARG A 55 -0.69 -1.81 11.51
N GLU A 56 0.29 -1.36 10.72
CA GLU A 56 0.02 -0.72 9.41
C GLU A 56 -0.73 -1.65 8.47
N TRP A 57 -0.28 -2.91 8.35
CA TRP A 57 -0.92 -3.91 7.50
C TRP A 57 -2.32 -4.26 7.98
N LYS A 58 -2.52 -4.48 9.28
CA LYS A 58 -3.80 -4.92 9.87
C LYS A 58 -4.94 -3.94 9.57
N ASP A 59 -4.63 -2.65 9.53
CA ASP A 59 -5.59 -1.58 9.23
C ASP A 59 -5.68 -1.26 7.72
N SER A 60 -4.96 -2.00 6.87
CA SER A 60 -4.90 -1.74 5.43
C SER A 60 -6.03 -2.42 4.63
N PRO A 61 -6.28 -1.95 3.39
CA PRO A 61 -7.17 -2.66 2.46
C PRO A 61 -6.72 -4.08 2.13
N HIS A 62 -5.42 -4.39 2.23
CA HIS A 62 -4.88 -5.73 1.97
C HIS A 62 -5.27 -6.73 3.06
N ALA A 63 -5.17 -6.36 4.35
CA ALA A 63 -5.58 -7.25 5.44
C ALA A 63 -7.09 -7.54 5.43
N SER A 64 -7.89 -6.61 4.90
CA SER A 64 -9.35 -6.73 4.81
C SER A 64 -9.85 -7.22 3.45
N SER A 65 -8.98 -7.51 2.48
CA SER A 65 -9.36 -7.77 1.08
C SER A 65 -10.35 -8.92 0.92
N PHE A 66 -10.25 -9.96 1.73
CA PHE A 66 -11.17 -11.10 1.69
C PHE A 66 -12.47 -10.85 2.45
N ILE A 67 -12.42 -10.18 3.60
CA ILE A 67 -13.59 -9.98 4.49
C ILE A 67 -14.35 -8.68 4.21
N ASN A 68 -13.88 -7.87 3.25
CA ASN A 68 -14.52 -6.63 2.86
C ASN A 68 -15.97 -6.87 2.42
N ALA A 69 -16.92 -6.12 3.00
CA ALA A 69 -18.34 -6.30 2.74
C ALA A 69 -18.72 -6.07 1.28
N ALA A 70 -18.14 -5.05 0.63
CA ALA A 70 -18.37 -4.76 -0.78
C ALA A 70 -17.87 -5.91 -1.66
N PHE A 71 -16.67 -6.43 -1.35
CA PHE A 71 -16.12 -7.58 -2.07
C PHE A 71 -17.00 -8.82 -1.93
N ARG A 72 -17.46 -9.12 -0.72
CA ARG A 72 -18.34 -10.26 -0.45
C ARG A 72 -19.68 -10.14 -1.20
N GLU A 73 -20.24 -8.93 -1.25
CA GLU A 73 -21.45 -8.62 -2.02
C GLU A 73 -21.22 -8.75 -3.53
N GLU A 74 -20.20 -8.08 -4.08
CA GLU A 74 -19.87 -8.09 -5.51
C GLU A 74 -19.47 -9.49 -6.02
N THR A 75 -19.00 -10.37 -5.13
CA THR A 75 -18.68 -11.76 -5.46
C THR A 75 -19.80 -12.77 -5.20
N ASN A 76 -21.00 -12.27 -4.84
CA ASN A 76 -22.15 -13.07 -4.45
C ASN A 76 -21.75 -14.14 -3.42
N GLU A 77 -21.21 -13.74 -2.27
CA GLU A 77 -20.77 -14.67 -1.23
C GLU A 77 -19.67 -15.63 -1.72
N TYR A 78 -18.63 -15.07 -2.37
CA TYR A 78 -17.42 -15.78 -2.81
C TYR A 78 -17.63 -16.86 -3.90
N GLN A 79 -18.73 -16.81 -4.66
CA GLN A 79 -18.96 -17.78 -5.75
C GLN A 79 -17.92 -17.67 -6.87
N PHE A 80 -17.30 -16.49 -7.03
CA PHE A 80 -16.23 -16.26 -8.01
C PHE A 80 -14.85 -16.59 -7.44
N THR A 81 -14.48 -17.87 -7.49
CA THR A 81 -13.21 -18.36 -6.94
C THR A 81 -11.96 -17.75 -7.60
N PHE A 82 -12.07 -17.22 -8.81
CA PHE A 82 -10.95 -16.52 -9.47
C PHE A 82 -10.57 -15.22 -8.76
N CYS A 83 -11.52 -14.56 -8.08
CA CYS A 83 -11.27 -13.33 -7.32
C CYS A 83 -10.43 -13.61 -6.07
N ILE A 84 -10.60 -14.80 -5.48
CA ILE A 84 -9.94 -15.18 -4.21
C ILE A 84 -8.42 -15.30 -4.39
N GLY A 85 -7.94 -15.60 -5.61
CA GLY A 85 -6.49 -15.61 -5.91
C GLY A 85 -5.81 -14.28 -5.59
N CYS A 86 -6.47 -13.14 -5.84
CA CYS A 86 -5.92 -11.82 -5.49
C CYS A 86 -6.37 -11.33 -4.10
N HIS A 87 -7.50 -11.83 -3.58
CA HIS A 87 -8.09 -11.35 -2.32
C HIS A 87 -7.68 -12.17 -1.09
N ALA A 88 -7.21 -13.40 -1.26
CA ALA A 88 -6.53 -14.23 -0.25
C ALA A 88 -5.46 -15.11 -0.93
N PRO A 89 -4.42 -14.51 -1.54
CA PRO A 89 -3.37 -15.23 -2.26
C PRO A 89 -2.61 -16.22 -1.40
N GLU A 90 -2.30 -17.39 -1.96
CA GLU A 90 -1.31 -18.32 -1.36
C GLU A 90 0.11 -17.75 -1.47
N THR A 91 0.49 -17.33 -2.67
CA THR A 91 1.77 -16.66 -2.95
C THR A 91 1.67 -15.85 -4.24
N ILE A 92 2.41 -14.75 -4.33
CA ILE A 92 2.56 -13.95 -5.56
C ILE A 92 3.75 -14.40 -6.42
N PHE A 93 4.60 -15.31 -5.91
CA PHE A 93 5.80 -15.79 -6.60
C PHE A 93 5.47 -16.94 -7.56
N THR A 94 4.62 -16.64 -8.54
CA THR A 94 4.23 -17.59 -9.58
C THR A 94 4.02 -16.86 -10.91
N ASP A 95 4.27 -17.58 -12.01
CA ASP A 95 3.93 -17.14 -13.37
C ASP A 95 2.61 -17.74 -13.85
N GLU A 96 2.03 -18.66 -13.08
CA GLU A 96 0.69 -19.18 -13.29
C GLU A 96 -0.36 -18.27 -12.63
N LYS A 97 -1.64 -18.64 -12.78
CA LYS A 97 -2.73 -18.00 -12.03
C LYS A 97 -2.50 -18.18 -10.52
N ILE A 98 -2.58 -17.07 -9.78
CA ILE A 98 -2.44 -17.09 -8.31
C ILE A 98 -3.52 -17.96 -7.69
N LYS A 99 -3.08 -18.95 -6.91
CA LYS A 99 -3.96 -19.86 -6.19
C LYS A 99 -4.48 -19.20 -4.91
N PRO A 100 -5.74 -19.44 -4.55
CA PRO A 100 -6.28 -18.97 -3.29
C PRO A 100 -5.72 -19.80 -2.13
N ARG A 101 -5.31 -19.11 -1.06
CA ARG A 101 -4.96 -19.71 0.22
C ARG A 101 -6.21 -20.23 0.91
N LYS A 102 -6.10 -21.32 1.68
CA LYS A 102 -7.22 -21.94 2.42
C LYS A 102 -7.15 -21.81 3.93
N VAL A 103 -6.07 -21.23 4.43
CA VAL A 103 -5.76 -21.10 5.85
C VAL A 103 -5.58 -19.63 6.14
N ASN A 104 -6.17 -19.12 7.22
CA ASN A 104 -6.24 -17.69 7.57
C ASN A 104 -6.73 -16.78 6.41
N GLU A 105 -7.70 -17.24 5.61
CA GLU A 105 -8.32 -16.47 4.50
C GLU A 105 -8.82 -15.10 4.95
N SER A 106 -9.30 -15.00 6.18
CA SER A 106 -9.78 -13.73 6.77
C SER A 106 -8.72 -12.65 6.89
N GLU A 107 -7.43 -13.00 6.81
CA GLU A 107 -6.32 -12.05 6.77
C GLU A 107 -6.08 -11.45 5.37
N GLY A 108 -6.88 -11.83 4.37
CA GLY A 108 -6.75 -11.31 3.02
C GLY A 108 -5.37 -11.55 2.40
N VAL A 109 -4.81 -10.52 1.79
CA VAL A 109 -3.41 -10.48 1.33
C VAL A 109 -2.52 -10.27 2.55
N ASN A 110 -1.91 -11.35 3.03
CA ASN A 110 -1.21 -11.37 4.30
C ASN A 110 0.33 -11.35 4.14
N CYS A 111 1.07 -11.38 5.27
CA CYS A 111 2.53 -11.31 5.24
C CYS A 111 3.15 -12.42 4.38
N THR A 112 2.68 -13.65 4.55
CA THR A 112 3.19 -14.81 3.81
C THR A 112 2.85 -14.75 2.32
N SER A 113 1.68 -14.21 1.96
CA SER A 113 1.30 -14.07 0.54
C SER A 113 2.31 -13.25 -0.28
N CYS A 114 2.89 -12.21 0.33
CA CYS A 114 3.83 -11.30 -0.33
C CYS A 114 5.31 -11.62 -0.06
N HIS A 115 5.64 -12.12 1.13
CA HIS A 115 7.04 -12.28 1.56
C HIS A 115 7.57 -13.71 1.50
N LEU A 116 6.70 -14.72 1.54
CA LEU A 116 7.11 -16.12 1.60
C LEU A 116 7.31 -16.69 0.19
N ASN A 117 8.52 -17.17 -0.08
CA ASN A 117 8.83 -17.97 -1.26
C ASN A 117 9.80 -19.09 -0.88
N ASP A 118 9.58 -20.30 -1.39
CA ASP A 118 10.45 -21.47 -1.11
C ASP A 118 10.78 -21.66 0.38
N CYS A 119 9.76 -21.57 1.23
CA CYS A 119 9.88 -21.67 2.70
C CYS A 119 10.89 -20.68 3.31
N LYS A 120 11.07 -19.50 2.71
CA LYS A 120 11.91 -18.42 3.21
C LYS A 120 11.22 -17.07 3.03
N LEU A 121 11.39 -16.19 4.01
CA LEU A 121 10.90 -14.82 3.91
C LEU A 121 11.94 -13.95 3.20
N SER A 122 11.49 -13.08 2.30
CA SER A 122 12.37 -12.21 1.51
C SER A 122 11.91 -10.75 1.56
N GLY A 123 12.81 -9.84 1.20
CA GLY A 123 12.52 -8.41 1.16
C GLY A 123 13.56 -7.63 0.35
N PRO A 124 13.41 -6.29 0.26
CA PRO A 124 14.23 -5.45 -0.62
C PRO A 124 15.66 -5.22 -0.11
N THR A 125 16.02 -5.72 1.08
CA THR A 125 17.34 -5.51 1.68
C THR A 125 17.81 -6.81 2.31
N PRO A 126 19.13 -7.07 2.35
CA PRO A 126 19.67 -8.18 3.10
C PRO A 126 19.21 -8.11 4.55
N ALA A 127 18.76 -9.25 5.08
CA ALA A 127 18.33 -9.36 6.46
C ALA A 127 18.77 -10.71 7.04
N HIS A 128 19.03 -10.71 8.34
CA HIS A 128 19.25 -11.90 9.14
C HIS A 128 18.34 -11.80 10.34
N GLY A 129 17.83 -12.94 10.81
CA GLY A 129 16.84 -12.97 11.86
C GLY A 129 16.62 -14.39 12.36
N PRO A 130 15.80 -14.55 13.41
CA PRO A 130 15.59 -15.83 14.07
C PRO A 130 14.69 -16.80 13.28
N HIS A 131 14.33 -16.51 12.03
CA HIS A 131 13.54 -17.38 11.15
C HIS A 131 14.22 -17.49 9.76
N PRO A 132 13.82 -18.45 8.90
CA PRO A 132 14.43 -18.62 7.59
C PRO A 132 14.19 -17.39 6.71
N ILE A 133 15.29 -16.82 6.20
CA ILE A 133 15.31 -15.62 5.37
C ILE A 133 16.09 -15.93 4.10
N ALA A 134 15.56 -15.52 2.95
CA ALA A 134 16.28 -15.56 1.68
C ALA A 134 17.21 -14.34 1.56
N GLY A 135 18.08 -14.34 0.55
CA GLY A 135 18.86 -13.15 0.21
C GLY A 135 17.97 -11.96 -0.16
N GLU A 136 18.61 -10.82 -0.43
CA GLU A 136 17.89 -9.68 -0.99
C GLU A 136 17.13 -10.07 -2.25
N ASN A 137 15.92 -9.53 -2.40
CA ASN A 137 15.09 -9.76 -3.56
C ASN A 137 14.72 -8.42 -4.22
N PRO A 138 15.33 -8.08 -5.38
CA PRO A 138 15.05 -6.85 -6.10
C PRO A 138 13.59 -6.68 -6.52
N PHE A 139 12.81 -7.78 -6.62
CA PHE A 139 11.40 -7.75 -6.99
C PHE A 139 10.57 -6.84 -6.07
N PHE A 140 10.94 -6.72 -4.79
CA PHE A 140 10.26 -5.83 -3.83
C PHE A 140 10.40 -4.34 -4.15
N ARG A 141 11.34 -3.96 -5.01
CA ARG A 141 11.53 -2.59 -5.50
C ARG A 141 10.84 -2.35 -6.86
N SER A 142 10.25 -3.38 -7.46
CA SER A 142 9.58 -3.30 -8.76
C SER A 142 8.07 -3.13 -8.59
N SER A 143 7.45 -2.26 -9.40
CA SER A 143 5.98 -2.17 -9.51
C SER A 143 5.35 -3.48 -9.99
N GLU A 144 6.13 -4.37 -10.64
CA GLU A 144 5.68 -5.69 -11.09
C GLU A 144 5.15 -6.57 -9.95
N LEU A 145 5.69 -6.40 -8.73
CA LEU A 145 5.17 -7.06 -7.53
C LEU A 145 3.68 -6.77 -7.33
N CYS A 146 3.29 -5.51 -7.50
CA CYS A 146 1.91 -5.06 -7.37
C CYS A 146 1.07 -5.55 -8.57
N GLY A 147 1.69 -5.57 -9.76
CA GLY A 147 1.08 -6.01 -11.01
C GLY A 147 0.67 -7.48 -11.06
N LYS A 148 1.17 -8.33 -10.15
CA LYS A 148 0.70 -9.73 -10.01
C LYS A 148 -0.80 -9.80 -9.71
N CYS A 149 -1.35 -8.81 -8.98
CA CYS A 149 -2.79 -8.72 -8.68
C CYS A 149 -3.46 -7.51 -9.34
N HIS A 150 -2.77 -6.36 -9.43
CA HIS A 150 -3.30 -5.11 -9.99
C HIS A 150 -2.99 -5.01 -11.49
N VAL A 151 -3.46 -5.98 -12.28
CA VAL A 151 -3.01 -6.21 -13.66
C VAL A 151 -3.24 -5.01 -14.58
N GLY A 152 -4.46 -4.49 -14.68
CA GLY A 152 -4.76 -3.39 -15.61
C GLY A 152 -4.29 -2.04 -15.10
N THR A 153 -4.28 -1.79 -13.78
CA THR A 153 -3.61 -0.61 -13.21
C THR A 153 -2.10 -0.64 -13.51
N TYR A 154 -1.45 -1.79 -13.37
CA TYR A 154 -0.04 -1.95 -13.69
C TYR A 154 0.22 -1.78 -15.20
N ALA A 155 -0.67 -2.27 -16.06
CA ALA A 155 -0.58 -2.05 -17.51
C ALA A 155 -0.68 -0.55 -17.85
N ALA A 156 -1.67 0.16 -17.31
CA ALA A 156 -1.81 1.61 -17.49
C ALA A 156 -0.60 2.39 -16.93
N TRP A 157 -0.05 1.93 -15.80
CA TRP A 157 1.19 2.48 -15.25
C TRP A 157 2.37 2.24 -16.18
N LYS A 158 2.55 1.02 -16.70
CA LYS A 158 3.61 0.69 -17.65
C LYS A 158 3.51 1.52 -18.93
N GLU A 159 2.32 1.74 -19.47
CA GLU A 159 2.12 2.61 -20.63
C GLU A 159 2.49 4.07 -20.38
N SER A 160 2.53 4.50 -19.11
CA SER A 160 2.98 5.82 -18.71
C SER A 160 4.52 6.01 -18.72
N ASP A 161 5.28 5.05 -19.27
CA ASP A 161 6.76 4.94 -19.29
C ASP A 161 7.51 6.14 -19.89
N MET A 162 6.82 7.11 -20.52
CA MET A 162 7.42 8.37 -20.99
C MET A 162 7.57 9.44 -19.88
N ALA A 163 7.30 9.10 -18.62
CA ALA A 163 7.42 10.02 -17.49
C ALA A 163 8.86 10.06 -16.96
N GLU A 164 9.54 11.20 -17.11
CA GLU A 164 10.77 11.49 -16.38
C GLU A 164 10.50 11.42 -14.87
N GLY A 165 11.32 10.67 -14.12
CA GLY A 165 11.13 10.52 -12.66
C GLY A 165 9.94 9.66 -12.23
N LYS A 166 9.46 8.74 -13.08
CA LYS A 166 8.33 7.84 -12.79
C LYS A 166 8.45 7.14 -11.43
N LYS A 167 7.57 7.49 -10.50
CA LYS A 167 7.43 6.85 -9.18
C LYS A 167 6.95 5.39 -9.35
N THR A 168 7.52 4.47 -8.56
CA THR A 168 7.00 3.10 -8.44
C THR A 168 5.69 3.07 -7.67
N CYS A 169 4.93 1.98 -7.76
CA CYS A 169 3.71 1.81 -6.95
C CYS A 169 4.00 2.01 -5.46
N GLN A 170 5.12 1.47 -4.99
CA GLN A 170 5.58 1.53 -3.61
C GLN A 170 5.96 2.95 -3.16
N ASP A 171 6.33 3.86 -4.06
CA ASP A 171 6.71 5.22 -3.68
C ASP A 171 5.52 6.04 -3.19
N CYS A 172 4.33 5.81 -3.76
CA CYS A 172 3.10 6.49 -3.32
C CYS A 172 2.25 5.64 -2.34
N HIS A 173 2.13 4.33 -2.58
CA HIS A 173 1.23 3.47 -1.78
C HIS A 173 1.89 2.82 -0.55
N MET A 174 3.21 2.87 -0.48
CA MET A 174 3.99 2.39 0.67
C MET A 174 5.04 3.45 1.06
N PRO A 175 4.64 4.64 1.55
CA PRO A 175 5.57 5.75 1.76
C PRO A 175 6.84 5.37 2.52
N ALA A 176 7.95 6.03 2.18
CA ALA A 176 9.24 5.74 2.79
C ALA A 176 9.23 6.08 4.29
N ILE A 177 9.89 5.25 5.10
CA ILE A 177 10.02 5.47 6.54
C ILE A 177 11.37 4.95 7.03
N THR A 178 11.97 5.65 7.99
CA THR A 178 13.16 5.19 8.71
C THR A 178 12.76 4.73 10.10
N ARG A 179 12.81 3.42 10.35
CA ARG A 179 12.41 2.82 11.63
C ARG A 179 13.22 1.58 11.98
N LYS A 180 13.08 1.11 13.22
CA LYS A 180 13.51 -0.25 13.58
C LYS A 180 12.58 -1.24 12.89
N LEU A 181 13.13 -2.32 12.37
CA LEU A 181 12.30 -3.38 11.78
C LEU A 181 11.67 -4.27 12.86
N ILE A 182 12.42 -4.52 13.94
CA ILE A 182 12.02 -5.41 15.04
C ILE A 182 11.90 -4.57 16.31
N GLN A 183 10.75 -4.66 16.97
CA GLN A 183 10.41 -3.93 18.20
C GLN A 183 10.49 -4.83 19.45
N ASP A 184 10.57 -6.15 19.29
CA ASP A 184 10.62 -7.10 20.40
C ASP A 184 12.01 -7.26 21.03
N ASP A 185 12.06 -7.54 22.34
CA ASP A 185 13.29 -7.76 23.11
C ASP A 185 13.72 -9.26 23.11
N PRO A 186 15.03 -9.57 23.04
CA PRO A 186 16.17 -8.64 23.01
C PRO A 186 16.53 -8.17 21.59
N TRP A 187 15.83 -8.65 20.56
CA TRP A 187 16.19 -8.45 19.15
C TRP A 187 16.29 -6.98 18.77
N GLN A 188 15.39 -6.13 19.25
CA GLN A 188 15.39 -4.69 18.99
C GLN A 188 16.69 -3.97 19.39
N LYS A 189 17.52 -4.57 20.27
CA LYS A 189 18.82 -4.03 20.70
C LYS A 189 19.94 -4.33 19.70
N ILE A 190 19.75 -5.36 18.88
CA ILE A 190 20.74 -5.85 17.90
C ILE A 190 20.52 -5.18 16.54
N TYR A 191 19.27 -4.86 16.19
CA TYR A 191 18.93 -4.30 14.88
C TYR A 191 18.82 -2.77 14.91
N PRO A 192 19.63 -2.05 14.12
CA PRO A 192 19.53 -0.60 14.01
C PRO A 192 18.27 -0.16 13.24
N LYS A 193 17.96 1.13 13.31
CA LYS A 193 16.99 1.74 12.39
C LYS A 193 17.52 1.64 10.97
N ARG A 194 16.62 1.44 10.01
CA ARG A 194 16.92 1.40 8.59
C ARG A 194 15.80 2.03 7.79
N GLU A 195 16.12 2.42 6.56
CA GLU A 195 15.11 2.80 5.59
C GLU A 195 14.23 1.60 5.23
N GLY A 196 12.95 1.87 5.05
CA GLY A 196 11.95 0.90 4.70
C GLY A 196 10.72 1.58 4.12
N LYS A 197 9.64 0.81 4.02
CA LYS A 197 8.38 1.24 3.42
C LYS A 197 7.25 0.94 4.40
N GLN A 198 6.28 1.84 4.48
CA GLN A 198 5.08 1.63 5.30
C GLN A 198 4.13 0.64 4.62
N HIS A 199 3.45 -0.20 5.40
CA HIS A 199 2.53 -1.22 4.88
C HIS A 199 1.07 -0.74 4.91
N LEU A 200 0.85 0.54 4.56
CA LEU A 200 -0.47 1.18 4.56
C LEU A 200 -1.31 0.80 3.34
N PHE A 201 -0.66 0.59 2.18
CA PHE A 201 -1.30 0.25 0.90
C PHE A 201 -2.47 1.18 0.53
N SER A 202 -2.31 2.47 0.84
CA SER A 202 -3.36 3.49 0.71
C SER A 202 -2.84 4.66 -0.11
N SER A 203 -3.73 5.28 -0.89
CA SER A 203 -3.42 6.52 -1.62
C SER A 203 -3.59 7.77 -0.76
N LEU A 204 -4.19 7.68 0.43
CA LEU A 204 -4.60 8.87 1.19
C LEU A 204 -3.41 9.72 1.66
N ALA A 205 -2.32 9.07 2.09
CA ALA A 205 -1.10 9.77 2.50
C ALA A 205 -0.53 10.62 1.36
N PHE A 206 -0.60 10.13 0.11
CA PHE A 206 -0.11 10.84 -1.07
C PHE A 206 -0.81 12.18 -1.32
N PHE A 207 -2.10 12.29 -0.98
CA PHE A 207 -2.86 13.55 -1.12
C PHE A 207 -2.71 14.50 0.08
N GLN A 208 -1.98 14.09 1.13
CA GLN A 208 -1.72 14.93 2.31
C GLN A 208 -0.38 15.68 2.21
N ASP A 209 0.55 15.24 1.35
CA ASP A 209 1.95 15.67 1.34
C ASP A 209 2.26 16.91 0.46
N ASN A 210 1.38 17.91 0.40
CA ASN A 210 1.53 19.16 -0.39
C ASN A 210 1.77 19.00 -1.91
N GLU A 211 1.90 17.78 -2.44
CA GLU A 211 1.84 17.52 -3.88
C GLU A 211 0.41 17.76 -4.36
N ASN A 212 0.23 18.51 -5.47
CA ASN A 212 -1.07 18.67 -6.13
C ASN A 212 -1.09 17.85 -7.43
N PRO A 213 -1.29 16.52 -7.35
CA PRO A 213 -1.25 15.65 -8.52
C PRO A 213 -2.46 15.81 -9.45
N LEU A 214 -3.53 16.45 -8.96
CA LEU A 214 -4.79 16.67 -9.65
C LEU A 214 -5.12 18.18 -9.70
N PRO A 215 -4.29 19.02 -10.34
CA PRO A 215 -4.50 20.45 -10.31
C PRO A 215 -5.82 20.84 -10.98
N LEU A 216 -6.46 21.84 -10.38
CA LEU A 216 -7.73 22.40 -10.78
C LEU A 216 -7.53 23.86 -11.17
N SER A 217 -8.03 24.26 -12.34
CA SER A 217 -7.95 25.64 -12.82
C SER A 217 -9.28 26.12 -13.37
N PHE A 218 -9.72 27.30 -12.93
CA PHE A 218 -10.88 27.98 -13.50
C PHE A 218 -10.44 28.84 -14.69
N ILE A 219 -11.06 28.63 -15.84
CA ILE A 219 -10.73 29.31 -17.10
C ILE A 219 -12.00 29.96 -17.66
N HIS A 220 -11.84 31.14 -18.26
CA HIS A 220 -12.93 31.90 -18.90
C HIS A 220 -14.14 32.13 -17.98
N VAL A 221 -13.90 32.38 -16.70
CA VAL A 221 -14.98 32.70 -15.76
C VAL A 221 -15.52 34.09 -16.09
N THR A 222 -16.82 34.18 -16.32
CA THR A 222 -17.51 35.45 -16.56
C THR A 222 -18.73 35.58 -15.66
N ARG A 223 -19.04 36.83 -15.31
CA ARG A 223 -20.25 37.21 -14.58
C ARG A 223 -21.00 38.23 -15.41
N SER A 224 -22.05 37.80 -16.08
CA SER A 224 -22.85 38.68 -16.95
C SER A 224 -24.32 38.28 -16.93
N ALA A 225 -25.22 39.26 -17.11
CA ALA A 225 -26.66 39.05 -17.21
C ALA A 225 -27.27 38.16 -16.09
N GLY A 226 -26.79 38.30 -14.85
CA GLY A 226 -27.26 37.48 -13.71
C GLY A 226 -26.86 36.01 -13.81
N LYS A 227 -25.76 35.69 -14.49
CA LYS A 227 -25.18 34.35 -14.60
C LYS A 227 -23.70 34.37 -14.25
N VAL A 228 -23.22 33.23 -13.75
CA VAL A 228 -21.81 32.95 -13.54
C VAL A 228 -21.47 31.69 -14.32
N GLU A 229 -20.60 31.81 -15.31
CA GLU A 229 -20.25 30.71 -16.21
C GLU A 229 -18.75 30.64 -16.49
N GLY A 230 -18.26 29.47 -16.84
CA GLY A 230 -16.86 29.23 -17.13
C GLY A 230 -16.55 27.75 -17.29
N ILE A 231 -15.26 27.43 -17.29
CA ILE A 231 -14.77 26.06 -17.43
C ILE A 231 -13.87 25.75 -16.23
N LEU A 232 -14.12 24.62 -15.57
CA LEU A 232 -13.14 24.01 -14.69
C LEU A 232 -12.28 23.04 -15.50
N GLU A 233 -10.97 23.25 -15.53
CA GLU A 233 -10.00 22.28 -16.04
C GLU A 233 -9.44 21.45 -14.89
N LEU A 234 -9.52 20.13 -15.02
CA LEU A 234 -8.89 19.14 -14.14
C LEU A 234 -7.82 18.40 -14.96
N GLU A 235 -6.60 18.31 -14.43
CA GLU A 235 -5.52 17.53 -15.04
C GLU A 235 -5.06 16.41 -14.11
N ASN A 236 -4.68 15.25 -14.66
CA ASN A 236 -3.89 14.27 -13.95
C ASN A 236 -2.40 14.52 -14.22
N ALA A 237 -1.80 15.39 -13.42
CA ALA A 237 -0.44 15.87 -13.65
C ALA A 237 0.62 14.91 -13.10
N GLY A 238 0.32 14.18 -12.02
CA GLY A 238 1.31 13.46 -11.23
C GLY A 238 1.01 11.99 -10.92
N ILE A 239 -0.14 11.44 -11.32
CA ILE A 239 -0.51 10.05 -11.03
C ILE A 239 -0.31 9.20 -12.30
N PRO A 240 0.73 8.33 -12.35
CA PRO A 240 1.08 7.54 -13.52
C PRO A 240 0.13 6.34 -13.72
N HIS A 241 -1.18 6.58 -13.70
CA HIS A 241 -2.28 5.69 -14.08
C HIS A 241 -3.57 6.52 -14.12
N SER A 242 -4.68 5.95 -14.60
CA SER A 242 -5.95 6.67 -14.63
C SER A 242 -6.50 7.01 -13.23
N VAL A 243 -7.33 8.04 -13.14
CA VAL A 243 -8.06 8.41 -11.91
C VAL A 243 -9.56 8.44 -12.20
N PRO A 244 -10.38 7.54 -11.60
CA PRO A 244 -9.96 6.36 -10.83
C PRO A 244 -9.26 5.29 -11.69
N THR A 245 -8.67 4.29 -11.04
CA THR A 245 -8.06 3.09 -11.67
C THR A 245 -8.54 1.80 -11.02
N GLY A 246 -8.37 0.69 -11.72
CA GLY A 246 -8.54 -0.68 -11.25
C GLY A 246 -9.59 -1.45 -12.05
N ASP A 247 -9.44 -2.77 -12.06
CA ASP A 247 -10.08 -3.63 -13.07
C ASP A 247 -11.48 -4.10 -12.68
N TYR A 248 -11.77 -4.11 -11.38
CA TYR A 248 -13.02 -4.62 -10.80
C TYR A 248 -13.56 -3.71 -9.72
N GLY A 249 -14.88 -3.75 -9.51
CA GLY A 249 -15.61 -3.02 -8.49
C GLY A 249 -15.88 -1.56 -8.85
N TYR A 250 -16.98 -1.01 -8.34
CA TYR A 250 -17.43 0.34 -8.69
C TYR A 250 -16.56 1.41 -8.03
N ARG A 251 -15.77 2.13 -8.84
CA ARG A 251 -14.90 3.21 -8.36
C ARG A 251 -15.35 4.56 -8.90
N GLU A 252 -15.79 5.42 -8.00
CA GLU A 252 -16.25 6.77 -8.31
C GLU A 252 -15.25 7.83 -7.82
N VAL A 253 -14.88 8.75 -8.70
CA VAL A 253 -14.31 10.04 -8.33
C VAL A 253 -15.25 11.12 -8.81
N VAL A 254 -15.74 11.97 -7.90
CA VAL A 254 -16.67 13.05 -8.21
C VAL A 254 -15.90 14.36 -8.27
N VAL A 255 -16.06 15.08 -9.38
CA VAL A 255 -15.64 16.47 -9.52
C VAL A 255 -16.87 17.36 -9.33
N ALA A 256 -16.81 18.28 -8.38
CA ALA A 256 -17.89 19.21 -8.12
C ALA A 256 -17.43 20.65 -8.30
N VAL A 257 -18.27 21.48 -8.92
CA VAL A 257 -18.15 22.94 -8.97
C VAL A 257 -19.34 23.50 -8.20
N ALA A 258 -19.10 24.35 -7.22
CA ALA A 258 -20.12 24.94 -6.36
C ALA A 258 -20.02 26.46 -6.36
N LEU A 259 -21.16 27.14 -6.55
CA LEU A 259 -21.30 28.58 -6.36
C LEU A 259 -21.62 28.87 -4.89
N LEU A 260 -20.84 29.74 -4.27
CA LEU A 260 -20.95 30.08 -2.86
C LEU A 260 -21.45 31.52 -2.66
N ASP A 261 -22.26 31.73 -1.61
CA ASP A 261 -22.63 33.06 -1.16
C ASP A 261 -21.56 33.72 -0.27
N ASN A 262 -21.80 34.96 0.15
CA ASN A 262 -20.92 35.70 1.08
C ASN A 262 -20.73 35.00 2.45
N ALA A 263 -21.59 34.05 2.81
CA ALA A 263 -21.48 33.27 4.03
C ALA A 263 -20.82 31.89 3.81
N GLY A 264 -20.36 31.59 2.58
CA GLY A 264 -19.75 30.32 2.21
C GLY A 264 -20.74 29.18 2.00
N ARG A 265 -22.05 29.46 1.93
CA ARG A 265 -23.08 28.43 1.69
C ARG A 265 -23.17 28.13 0.20
N VAL A 266 -23.32 26.84 -0.14
CA VAL A 266 -23.54 26.40 -1.51
C VAL A 266 -24.93 26.84 -1.97
N ILE A 267 -24.98 27.70 -2.98
CA ILE A 267 -26.21 28.16 -3.63
C ILE A 267 -26.60 27.21 -4.76
N GLU A 268 -25.63 26.84 -5.59
CA GLU A 268 -25.81 25.93 -6.71
C GLU A 268 -24.57 25.07 -6.88
N SER A 269 -24.71 23.85 -7.40
CA SER A 269 -23.56 23.00 -7.69
C SER A 269 -23.79 22.12 -8.91
N LYS A 270 -22.71 21.89 -9.67
CA LYS A 270 -22.62 20.92 -10.75
C LYS A 270 -21.68 19.81 -10.30
N ARG A 271 -22.04 18.56 -10.56
CA ARG A 271 -21.20 17.39 -10.30
C ARG A 271 -20.96 16.60 -11.58
N GLU A 272 -19.79 16.02 -11.69
CA GLU A 272 -19.43 15.10 -12.76
C GLU A 272 -18.65 13.92 -12.17
N SER A 273 -19.07 12.70 -12.50
CA SER A 273 -18.46 11.48 -11.99
C SER A 273 -17.52 10.86 -13.02
N LEU A 274 -16.34 10.44 -12.54
CA LEU A 274 -15.32 9.73 -13.29
C LEU A 274 -15.34 8.26 -12.88
N PHE A 275 -15.45 7.37 -13.86
CA PHE A 275 -15.54 5.92 -13.72
C PHE A 275 -14.62 5.22 -14.71
N VAL A 276 -14.10 4.06 -14.34
CA VAL A 276 -13.32 3.21 -15.24
C VAL A 276 -14.25 2.57 -16.27
N GLU A 277 -15.39 2.04 -15.81
CA GLU A 277 -16.37 1.27 -16.57
C GLU A 277 -17.05 2.11 -17.66
N LEU A 278 -17.29 3.40 -17.36
CA LEU A 278 -17.89 4.34 -18.31
C LEU A 278 -16.83 5.04 -19.19
N LYS A 279 -15.55 4.67 -19.06
CA LYS A 279 -14.43 5.27 -19.79
C LYS A 279 -14.36 6.80 -19.60
N THR A 280 -14.76 7.28 -18.43
CA THR A 280 -14.67 8.69 -18.04
C THR A 280 -13.52 8.99 -17.09
N ALA A 281 -12.79 7.96 -16.66
CA ALA A 281 -11.57 8.07 -15.88
C ALA A 281 -10.52 8.95 -16.57
N LEU A 282 -9.80 9.75 -15.78
CA LEU A 282 -8.82 10.70 -16.26
C LEU A 282 -7.44 10.01 -16.43
N PRO A 283 -6.96 9.76 -17.66
CA PRO A 283 -5.67 9.10 -17.88
C PRO A 283 -4.51 9.99 -17.41
N TYR A 284 -3.31 9.41 -17.26
CA TYR A 284 -2.11 10.17 -16.94
C TYR A 284 -1.83 11.27 -17.98
N LYS A 285 -1.51 12.49 -17.51
CA LYS A 285 -1.41 13.73 -18.32
C LYS A 285 -2.69 14.10 -19.07
N GLY A 286 -3.79 13.41 -18.82
CA GLY A 286 -5.10 13.73 -19.34
C GLY A 286 -5.65 14.99 -18.70
N LYS A 287 -6.40 15.75 -19.49
CA LYS A 287 -7.17 16.91 -19.05
C LYS A 287 -8.65 16.68 -19.26
N LYS A 288 -9.46 17.25 -18.37
CA LYS A 288 -10.90 17.25 -18.49
C LYS A 288 -11.44 18.65 -18.27
N SER A 289 -12.21 19.13 -19.24
CA SER A 289 -12.86 20.44 -19.20
C SER A 289 -14.33 20.26 -18.81
N ILE A 290 -14.72 20.90 -17.72
CA ILE A 290 -16.05 20.78 -17.12
C ILE A 290 -16.71 22.16 -17.19
N PRO A 291 -17.55 22.42 -18.22
CA PRO A 291 -18.25 23.69 -18.31
C PRO A 291 -19.32 23.78 -17.23
N PHE A 292 -19.45 24.95 -16.61
CA PHE A 292 -20.50 25.27 -15.66
C PHE A 292 -21.18 26.59 -16.02
N CYS A 293 -22.45 26.71 -15.66
CA CYS A 293 -23.25 27.91 -15.79
C CYS A 293 -24.28 27.87 -14.65
N PHE A 294 -24.23 28.87 -13.79
CA PHE A 294 -25.10 28.98 -12.61
C PHE A 294 -25.90 30.27 -12.67
N ALA A 295 -27.04 30.29 -12.00
CA ALA A 295 -27.79 31.53 -11.79
C ALA A 295 -26.99 32.43 -10.82
N GLY A 296 -26.52 33.57 -11.31
CA GLY A 296 -25.76 34.55 -10.55
C GLY A 296 -26.67 35.54 -9.83
N GLY A 297 -26.74 35.45 -8.49
CA GLY A 297 -27.38 36.46 -7.65
C GLY A 297 -26.44 37.62 -7.26
N GLU A 298 -26.96 38.64 -6.59
CA GLU A 298 -26.14 39.74 -6.03
C GLU A 298 -25.22 39.25 -4.89
N ASN A 299 -25.66 38.24 -4.14
CA ASN A 299 -25.01 37.76 -2.90
C ASN A 299 -23.98 36.62 -3.11
N VAL A 300 -23.52 36.39 -4.34
CA VAL A 300 -22.51 35.35 -4.64
C VAL A 300 -21.10 35.93 -4.60
N SER A 301 -20.18 35.17 -4.00
CA SER A 301 -18.83 35.66 -3.66
C SER A 301 -17.71 34.87 -4.33
N MET A 302 -17.94 33.58 -4.59
CA MET A 302 -16.88 32.65 -4.92
C MET A 302 -17.43 31.41 -5.62
N ILE A 303 -16.58 30.79 -6.44
CA ILE A 303 -16.78 29.42 -6.91
C ILE A 303 -15.74 28.53 -6.24
N LYS A 304 -16.16 27.36 -5.76
CA LYS A 304 -15.28 26.31 -5.22
C LYS A 304 -15.35 25.08 -6.11
N ALA A 305 -14.21 24.48 -6.41
CA ALA A 305 -14.13 23.18 -7.04
C ALA A 305 -13.49 22.16 -6.10
N THR A 306 -14.00 20.93 -6.12
CA THR A 306 -13.47 19.80 -5.33
C THR A 306 -13.43 18.54 -6.16
N VAL A 307 -12.39 17.73 -5.98
CA VAL A 307 -12.32 16.35 -6.46
C VAL A 307 -12.36 15.45 -5.23
N VAL A 308 -13.35 14.57 -5.16
CA VAL A 308 -13.54 13.66 -4.03
C VAL A 308 -13.62 12.22 -4.52
N ARG A 309 -13.00 11.31 -3.78
CA ARG A 309 -13.27 9.87 -3.91
C ARG A 309 -14.32 9.50 -2.88
N THR A 310 -15.39 8.87 -3.32
CA THR A 310 -16.45 8.38 -2.45
C THR A 310 -16.23 6.89 -2.17
N SER A 311 -16.43 6.49 -0.92
CA SER A 311 -16.42 5.09 -0.50
C SER A 311 -17.56 4.29 -1.16
N PHE A 312 -17.43 2.95 -1.20
CA PHE A 312 -18.44 2.08 -1.80
C PHE A 312 -19.83 2.25 -1.18
N GLN A 313 -19.91 2.40 0.15
CA GLN A 313 -21.17 2.62 0.87
C GLN A 313 -21.68 4.07 0.75
N LYS A 314 -20.92 4.96 0.10
CA LYS A 314 -21.21 6.38 -0.05
C LYS A 314 -21.39 7.14 1.28
N ASP A 315 -20.79 6.64 2.34
CA ASP A 315 -20.85 7.20 3.70
C ASP A 315 -19.63 8.08 4.03
N LYS A 316 -18.53 7.89 3.29
CA LYS A 316 -17.28 8.64 3.45
C LYS A 316 -16.77 9.19 2.13
N ASP A 317 -16.39 10.46 2.15
CA ASP A 317 -15.70 11.15 1.07
C ASP A 317 -14.26 11.47 1.47
N PHE A 318 -13.34 11.27 0.53
CA PHE A 318 -11.93 11.58 0.66
C PHE A 318 -11.58 12.70 -0.33
N LEU A 319 -11.20 13.86 0.20
CA LEU A 319 -10.78 14.99 -0.61
C LEU A 319 -9.45 14.68 -1.29
N LEU A 320 -9.40 14.82 -2.62
CA LEU A 320 -8.20 14.60 -3.43
C LEU A 320 -7.59 15.91 -3.91
N ALA A 321 -8.43 16.89 -4.24
CA ALA A 321 -8.00 18.23 -4.63
C ALA A 321 -9.13 19.24 -4.41
N GLU A 322 -8.78 20.49 -4.17
CA GLU A 322 -9.72 21.60 -4.19
C GLU A 322 -9.08 22.90 -4.68
N THR A 323 -9.91 23.81 -5.17
CA THR A 323 -9.50 25.17 -5.51
C THR A 323 -10.68 26.11 -5.41
N THR A 324 -10.42 27.41 -5.33
CA THR A 324 -11.44 28.46 -5.24
C THR A 324 -11.15 29.60 -6.20
N TYR A 325 -12.20 30.28 -6.65
CA TYR A 325 -12.11 31.45 -7.52
C TYR A 325 -13.05 32.56 -7.02
N PRO A 326 -12.55 33.75 -6.67
CA PRO A 326 -13.39 34.87 -6.25
C PRO A 326 -14.18 35.48 -7.44
N LEU A 327 -15.42 35.91 -7.18
CA LEU A 327 -16.36 36.48 -8.18
C LEU A 327 -16.60 37.99 -8.02
#